data_AF-A0A562R222-F1
#
_entry.id   AF-A0A562R222-F1
#
_cell.length_a   1.000
_cell.length_b   1.000
_cell.length_c   1.000
_cell.angle_alpha   90.00
_cell.angle_beta   90.00
_cell.angle_gamma   90.00
#
_symmetry.space_group_name_H-M   'P 1'
#
loop_
_entity.id
_entity.type
_entity.pdbx_description
1 polymer ?
#
loop_
_entity_poly.entity_id
_entity_poly.type
_entity_poly.pdbx_seq_one_letter_code
_entity_poly.pdbx_strand_id
1 'polypeptide(L)'
;MVVSAKQKGISLVGLIVLLALVGVIGLLAMQVLPTYSEYRSITAAVAKAKTAGTTPQEVRASFDKSAEVNYISAISGRDLTIERNEGGLDVSFAYDKKIHLAGPASLLLEYSGSTAKGGATTRAE
;
A
#
# COMPACT_ATOMS: atom_id res chain seq x y z
N MET A 1 -27.59 -31.71 40.22
CA MET A 1 -26.57 -30.79 40.73
C MET A 1 -26.24 -29.81 39.62
N VAL A 2 -26.68 -28.54 39.69
CA VAL A 2 -26.44 -27.55 38.63
C VAL A 2 -25.11 -26.87 38.93
N VAL A 3 -24.11 -27.07 38.06
CA VAL A 3 -22.83 -26.36 38.16
C VAL A 3 -23.05 -24.93 37.67
N SER A 4 -23.09 -23.98 38.60
CA SER A 4 -23.12 -22.55 38.25
C SER A 4 -21.75 -22.15 37.71
N ALA A 5 -21.65 -21.93 36.40
CA ALA A 5 -20.43 -21.43 35.78
C ALA A 5 -20.10 -20.06 36.38
N LYS A 6 -18.93 -19.93 37.03
CA LYS A 6 -18.45 -18.63 37.51
C LYS A 6 -18.18 -17.76 36.29
N GLN A 7 -19.00 -16.73 36.09
CA GLN A 7 -18.75 -15.69 35.08
C GLN A 7 -17.45 -14.98 35.45
N LYS A 8 -16.38 -15.29 34.72
CA LYS A 8 -15.11 -14.55 34.82
C LYS A 8 -15.22 -13.34 33.91
N GLY A 9 -15.55 -12.17 34.47
CA GLY A 9 -15.45 -10.90 33.78
C GLY A 9 -13.99 -10.54 33.48
N ILE A 10 -13.78 -9.62 32.53
CA ILE A 10 -12.48 -8.98 32.35
C ILE A 10 -12.14 -8.19 33.62
N SER A 11 -10.91 -8.33 34.12
CA SER A 11 -10.42 -7.50 35.23
C SER A 11 -10.22 -6.06 34.74
N LEU A 12 -10.37 -5.07 35.63
CA LEU A 12 -10.10 -3.66 35.28
C LEU A 12 -8.69 -3.47 34.69
N VAL A 13 -7.71 -4.19 35.23
CA VAL A 13 -6.33 -4.20 34.69
C VAL A 13 -6.29 -4.78 33.29
N GLY A 14 -6.97 -5.92 33.05
CA GLY A 14 -7.10 -6.52 31.73
C GLY A 14 -7.78 -5.58 30.73
N LEU A 15 -8.79 -4.82 31.17
CA LEU A 15 -9.45 -3.81 30.34
C LEU A 15 -8.50 -2.67 29.96
N ILE A 16 -7.72 -2.15 30.91
CA ILE A 16 -6.75 -1.07 30.65
C ILE A 16 -5.68 -1.55 29.66
N VAL A 17 -5.13 -2.74 29.84
CA VAL A 17 -4.14 -3.32 28.93
C VAL A 17 -4.74 -3.51 27.53
N LEU A 18 -5.97 -4.00 27.44
CA LEU A 18 -6.68 -4.16 26.17
C LEU A 18 -6.87 -2.81 25.47
N LEU A 19 -7.33 -1.77 26.20
CA LEU A 19 -7.50 -0.43 25.65
C LEU A 19 -6.18 0.18 25.20
N ALA A 20 -5.09 -0.02 25.93
CA ALA A 20 -3.76 0.43 25.53
C ALA A 20 -3.32 -0.25 24.22
N LEU A 21 -3.51 -1.56 24.10
CA LEU A 21 -3.16 -2.32 22.89
C LEU A 21 -3.99 -1.84 21.68
N VAL A 22 -5.31 -1.69 21.87
CA VAL A 22 -6.22 -1.18 20.83
C VAL A 22 -5.83 0.25 20.44
N GLY A 23 -5.44 1.09 21.40
CA GLY A 23 -4.98 2.45 21.15
C GLY A 23 -3.74 2.49 20.25
N VAL A 24 -2.73 1.66 20.55
CA VAL A 24 -1.51 1.56 19.72
C VAL A 24 -1.85 1.07 18.31
N ILE A 25 -2.65 0.00 18.19
CA ILE A 25 -3.07 -0.52 16.87
C ILE A 25 -3.87 0.53 16.09
N GLY A 26 -4.77 1.26 16.77
CA GLY A 26 -5.57 2.33 16.17
C GLY A 26 -4.71 3.46 15.60
N LEU A 27 -3.69 3.90 16.35
CA LEU A 27 -2.75 4.92 15.88
C LEU A 27 -1.95 4.47 14.65
N LEU A 28 -1.47 3.22 14.65
CA LEU A 28 -0.78 2.66 13.49
C LEU A 28 -1.71 2.57 12.28
N ALA A 29 -2.95 2.07 12.46
CA ALA A 29 -3.94 1.97 11.40
C ALA A 29 -4.25 3.34 10.78
N MET A 30 -4.39 4.39 11.59
CA MET A 30 -4.59 5.77 11.12
C MET A 30 -3.45 6.26 10.21
N GLN A 31 -2.20 5.86 10.46
CA GLN A 31 -1.08 6.20 9.59
C GLN A 31 -1.02 5.36 8.31
N VAL A 32 -1.52 4.11 8.33
CA VAL A 32 -1.54 3.23 7.15
C VAL A 32 -2.61 3.65 6.14
N LEU A 33 -3.73 4.23 6.58
CA LEU A 33 -4.81 4.67 5.69
C LEU A 33 -4.37 5.65 4.58
N PRO A 34 -3.68 6.77 4.87
CA PRO A 34 -3.27 7.71 3.82
C PRO A 34 -2.29 7.08 2.81
N THR A 35 -1.36 6.23 3.26
CA THR A 35 -0.42 5.55 2.35
C THR A 35 -1.11 4.48 1.49
N TYR A 36 -2.11 3.80 2.03
CA TYR A 36 -2.93 2.88 1.24
C TYR A 36 -3.77 3.62 0.18
N SER A 37 -4.30 4.81 0.51
CA SER A 37 -4.99 5.66 -0.46
C SER A 37 -4.06 6.06 -1.62
N GLU A 38 -2.82 6.45 -1.32
CA GLU A 38 -1.82 6.78 -2.35
C GLU A 38 -1.52 5.56 -3.25
N TYR A 39 -1.35 4.36 -2.67
CA TYR A 39 -1.17 3.12 -3.42
C TYR A 39 -2.33 2.84 -4.39
N ARG A 40 -3.57 3.07 -3.94
CA ARG A 40 -4.77 2.92 -4.77
C ARG A 40 -4.78 3.91 -5.94
N SER A 41 -4.42 5.17 -5.68
CA SER A 41 -4.28 6.19 -6.73
C SER A 41 -3.20 5.82 -7.74
N ILE A 42 -2.05 5.31 -7.29
CA ILE A 42 -0.97 4.82 -8.16
C ILE A 42 -1.46 3.69 -9.05
N THR A 43 -2.11 2.68 -8.47
CA THR A 43 -2.63 1.53 -9.21
C THR A 43 -3.60 1.97 -10.31
N ALA A 44 -4.50 2.93 -10.01
CA ALA A 44 -5.43 3.48 -10.98
C ALA A 44 -4.72 4.31 -12.07
N ALA A 45 -3.74 5.14 -11.69
CA ALA A 45 -2.94 5.92 -12.62
C ALA A 45 -2.14 5.03 -13.58
N VAL A 46 -1.53 3.95 -13.08
CA VAL A 46 -0.81 2.95 -13.89
C VAL A 46 -1.75 2.24 -14.86
N ALA A 47 -2.92 1.81 -14.40
CA ALA A 47 -3.92 1.17 -15.27
C ALA A 47 -4.35 2.12 -16.41
N LYS A 48 -4.54 3.40 -16.11
CA LYS A 48 -4.84 4.42 -17.12
C LYS A 48 -3.67 4.66 -18.08
N ALA A 49 -2.46 4.79 -17.55
CA ALA A 49 -1.24 5.04 -18.33
C ALA A 49 -0.98 3.91 -19.34
N LYS A 50 -1.18 2.65 -18.95
CA LYS A 50 -1.09 1.48 -19.83
C LYS A 50 -1.97 1.59 -21.08
N THR A 51 -3.16 2.17 -20.95
CA THR A 51 -4.10 2.32 -22.09
C THR A 51 -3.84 3.56 -22.94
N ALA A 52 -3.07 4.52 -22.44
CA ALA A 52 -2.89 5.83 -23.05
C ALA A 52 -1.67 5.93 -23.98
N GLY A 53 -0.77 4.94 -23.96
CA GLY A 53 0.47 4.95 -24.72
C GLY A 53 0.84 3.60 -25.30
N THR A 54 1.57 3.62 -26.41
CA THR A 54 2.09 2.44 -27.13
C THR A 54 3.59 2.26 -26.97
N THR A 55 4.26 3.29 -26.44
CA THR A 55 5.68 3.31 -26.12
C THR A 55 5.91 3.50 -24.62
N PRO A 56 7.02 3.00 -24.05
CA PRO A 56 7.33 3.22 -22.64
C PRO A 56 7.35 4.71 -22.25
N GLN A 57 7.85 5.58 -23.12
CA GLN A 57 7.91 7.03 -22.90
C GLN A 57 6.53 7.66 -22.78
N GLU A 58 5.59 7.28 -23.66
CA GLU A 58 4.19 7.75 -23.59
C GLU A 58 3.50 7.29 -22.31
N VAL A 59 3.72 6.04 -21.89
CA VAL A 59 3.19 5.50 -20.64
C VAL A 59 3.71 6.28 -19.44
N ARG A 60 5.03 6.58 -19.40
CA ARG A 60 5.63 7.39 -18.33
C ARG A 60 5.05 8.79 -18.27
N ALA A 61 4.97 9.48 -19.41
CA ALA A 61 4.41 10.83 -19.49
C ALA A 61 2.92 10.87 -19.09
N SER A 62 2.14 9.85 -19.49
CA SER A 62 0.74 9.71 -19.11
C SER A 62 0.57 9.44 -17.60
N PHE A 63 1.46 8.62 -17.04
CA PHE A 63 1.52 8.40 -15.60
C PHE A 63 1.87 9.68 -14.86
N ASP A 64 2.92 10.41 -15.25
CA ASP A 64 3.34 11.66 -14.61
C ASP A 64 2.21 12.70 -14.59
N LYS A 65 1.49 12.84 -15.71
CA LYS A 65 0.30 13.71 -15.77
C LYS A 65 -0.81 13.26 -14.82
N SER A 66 -1.02 11.95 -14.71
CA SER A 66 -2.00 11.39 -13.76
C SER A 66 -1.53 11.55 -12.31
N ALA A 67 -0.23 11.45 -12.06
CA ALA A 67 0.38 11.64 -10.75
C ALA A 67 0.21 13.08 -10.26
N GLU A 68 0.42 14.06 -11.12
CA GLU A 68 0.19 15.48 -10.82
C GLU A 68 -1.28 15.73 -10.43
N VAL A 69 -2.24 15.20 -11.20
CA VAL A 69 -3.68 15.38 -10.94
C VAL A 69 -4.13 14.68 -9.65
N ASN A 70 -3.56 13.52 -9.33
CA ASN A 70 -3.93 12.73 -8.15
C ASN A 70 -3.02 13.01 -6.93
N TYR A 71 -2.14 14.02 -6.99
CA TYR A 71 -1.17 14.36 -5.95
C TYR A 71 -0.32 13.18 -5.49
N ILE A 72 0.08 12.32 -6.43
CA ILE A 72 0.96 11.18 -6.16
C ILE A 72 2.39 11.71 -6.02
N SER A 73 3.04 11.38 -4.90
CA SER A 73 4.41 11.80 -4.59
C SER A 73 5.35 10.63 -4.31
N ALA A 74 4.81 9.44 -4.05
CA ALA A 74 5.59 8.26 -3.71
C ALA A 74 6.51 7.78 -4.85
N ILE A 75 6.07 7.90 -6.09
CA ILE A 75 6.78 7.45 -7.29
C ILE A 75 6.50 8.40 -8.46
N SER A 76 7.34 8.33 -9.47
CA SER A 76 7.20 9.03 -10.76
C SER A 76 7.31 8.06 -11.93
N GLY A 77 7.08 8.53 -13.16
CA GLY A 77 7.14 7.71 -14.36
C GLY A 77 8.48 7.00 -14.56
N ARG A 78 9.58 7.54 -14.00
CA ARG A 78 10.90 6.89 -14.07
C ARG A 78 10.98 5.60 -13.24
N ASP A 79 10.18 5.51 -12.19
CA ASP A 79 10.16 4.39 -11.24
C ASP A 79 9.26 3.24 -11.75
N LEU A 80 8.63 3.42 -12.92
CA LEU A 80 7.86 2.40 -13.60
C LEU A 80 8.77 1.47 -14.42
N THR A 81 8.65 0.18 -14.15
CA THR A 81 9.17 -0.89 -15.00
C THR A 81 8.14 -1.17 -16.08
N ILE A 82 8.54 -1.02 -17.34
CA ILE A 82 7.67 -1.19 -18.50
C ILE A 82 8.27 -2.27 -19.39
N GLU A 83 7.54 -3.36 -19.57
CA GLU A 83 7.94 -4.52 -20.36
C GLU A 83 6.96 -4.72 -21.51
N ARG A 84 7.48 -5.15 -22.67
CA ARG A 84 6.65 -5.47 -23.83
C ARG A 84 6.36 -6.97 -23.82
N ASN A 85 5.09 -7.31 -23.85
CA ASN A 85 4.59 -8.68 -23.88
C ASN A 85 3.74 -8.91 -25.14
N GLU A 86 3.39 -10.18 -25.41
CA GLU A 86 2.64 -10.58 -26.62
C GLU A 86 1.28 -9.87 -26.76
N GLY A 87 0.72 -9.37 -25.66
CA GLY A 87 -0.57 -8.67 -25.60
C GLY A 87 -0.50 -7.15 -25.39
N GLY A 88 0.69 -6.53 -25.39
CA GLY A 88 0.83 -5.07 -25.23
C GLY A 88 2.04 -4.63 -24.41
N LEU A 89 1.83 -3.65 -23.54
CA LEU A 89 2.80 -3.21 -22.53
C LEU A 89 2.30 -3.61 -21.14
N ASP A 90 3.17 -4.23 -20.35
CA ASP A 90 2.97 -4.44 -18.92
C ASP A 90 3.77 -3.41 -18.15
N VAL A 91 3.07 -2.75 -17.24
CA VAL A 91 3.60 -1.74 -16.33
C VAL A 91 3.57 -2.29 -14.92
N SER A 92 4.69 -2.16 -14.22
CA SER A 92 4.91 -2.59 -12.85
C SER A 92 5.60 -1.49 -12.05
N PHE A 93 5.38 -1.47 -10.75
CA PHE A 93 6.00 -0.51 -9.82
C PHE A 93 6.22 -1.16 -8.45
N ALA A 94 7.23 -0.69 -7.73
CA ALA A 94 7.50 -1.06 -6.35
C ALA A 94 8.14 0.13 -5.60
N TYR A 95 7.73 0.37 -4.36
CA TYR A 95 8.29 1.42 -3.52
C TYR A 95 8.05 1.15 -2.04
N ASP A 96 8.89 1.76 -1.20
CA ASP A 96 8.81 1.64 0.25
C ASP A 96 8.33 2.95 0.88
N LYS A 97 7.42 2.85 1.85
CA LYS A 97 6.98 3.96 2.70
C LYS A 97 7.41 3.70 4.12
N LYS A 98 8.40 4.47 4.56
CA LYS A 98 8.87 4.47 5.95
C LYS A 98 8.16 5.58 6.73
N ILE A 99 7.40 5.20 7.74
CA ILE A 99 6.71 6.13 8.64
C ILE A 99 7.40 6.10 10.00
N HIS A 100 7.86 7.27 10.46
CA HIS A 100 8.48 7.39 11.76
C HIS A 100 7.41 7.35 12.86
N LEU A 101 7.58 6.48 13.86
CA LEU A 101 6.62 6.32 14.94
C LEU A 101 7.04 7.12 16.17
N ALA A 102 8.13 6.70 16.82
CA ALA A 102 8.69 7.34 18.00
C ALA A 102 10.12 6.84 18.26
N GLY A 103 11.03 7.74 18.63
CA GLY A 103 12.42 7.37 18.94
C GLY A 103 13.07 6.62 17.76
N PRO A 104 13.74 5.47 17.96
CA PRO A 104 14.29 4.69 16.85
C PRO A 104 13.24 3.85 16.11
N ALA A 105 11.97 3.82 16.54
CA ALA A 105 10.94 2.97 15.97
C ALA A 105 10.33 3.56 14.69
N SER A 106 10.16 2.73 13.67
CA SER A 106 9.53 3.10 12.40
C SER A 106 8.67 1.95 11.88
N LEU A 107 7.61 2.29 11.15
CA LEU A 107 6.80 1.36 10.37
C LEU A 107 7.27 1.40 8.92
N LEU A 108 7.61 0.25 8.35
CA LEU A 108 7.91 0.12 6.92
C LEU A 108 6.73 -0.55 6.22
N LEU A 109 6.22 0.08 5.18
CA LEU A 109 5.23 -0.50 4.29
C LEU A 109 5.83 -0.63 2.90
N GLU A 110 5.77 -1.83 2.36
CA GLU A 110 6.31 -2.15 1.05
C GLU A 110 5.15 -2.34 0.08
N TYR A 111 5.09 -1.49 -0.94
CA TYR A 111 4.03 -1.51 -1.94
C TYR A 111 4.59 -1.96 -3.28
N SER A 112 3.85 -2.83 -3.94
CA SER A 112 4.13 -3.22 -5.31
C SER A 112 2.84 -3.50 -6.07
N GLY A 113 2.88 -3.31 -7.39
CA GLY A 113 1.75 -3.56 -8.26
C GLY A 113 2.20 -3.84 -9.68
N SER A 114 1.41 -4.62 -10.40
CA SER A 114 1.67 -4.95 -11.80
C SER A 114 0.36 -5.09 -12.57
N THR A 115 0.41 -4.70 -13.85
CA THR A 115 -0.69 -4.86 -14.81
C THR A 115 -0.59 -6.14 -15.64
N ALA A 116 0.41 -6.99 -15.39
CA ALA A 116 0.57 -8.28 -16.04
C ALA A 116 -0.53 -9.26 -15.61
N LYS A 117 -0.99 -10.11 -16.55
CA LYS A 117 -2.12 -11.05 -16.36
C LYS A 117 -1.84 -12.20 -15.36
N GLY A 118 -0.73 -12.16 -14.63
CA GLY A 118 -0.24 -13.24 -13.75
C GLY A 118 0.21 -12.82 -12.33
N GLY A 119 -0.06 -11.58 -11.90
CA GLY A 119 0.06 -11.17 -10.49
C GLY A 119 1.49 -11.11 -9.92
N ALA A 120 1.99 -9.88 -9.77
CA ALA A 120 3.00 -9.43 -8.79
C ALA A 120 3.92 -10.51 -8.19
N THR A 121 4.83 -11.09 -8.98
CA THR A 121 5.91 -11.91 -8.41
C THR A 121 7.19 -11.67 -9.19
N THR A 122 7.92 -10.63 -8.80
CA THR A 122 9.39 -10.65 -8.76
C THR A 122 9.89 -9.30 -8.22
N ARG A 123 9.94 -9.19 -6.89
CA ARG A 123 11.11 -8.54 -6.28
C ARG A 123 12.23 -9.55 -6.53
N ALA A 124 13.06 -9.32 -7.53
CA ALA A 124 14.28 -10.10 -7.69
C ALA A 124 15.26 -9.61 -6.61
N GLU A 125 15.26 -10.31 -5.48
CA GLU A 125 16.39 -10.39 -4.55
C GLU A 125 16.71 -11.87 -4.31
#